data_AF-A0A0N5D6D0-F1
#
_entry.id   AF-A0A0N5D6D0-F1
#
_cell.length_a   1.000
_cell.length_b   1.000
_cell.length_c   1.000
_cell.angle_alpha   90.00
_cell.angle_beta   90.00
_cell.angle_gamma   90.00
#
_symmetry.space_group_name_H-M   'P 1'
#
loop_
_entity.id
_entity.type
_entity.pdbx_description
1 polymer ?
#
loop_
_entity_poly.entity_id
_entity_poly.type
_entity_poly.pdbx_seq_one_letter_code
_entity_poly.pdbx_strand_id
1 'polypeptide(L)'
;MLLHRCEWDDYHVEHPGRLSAVLQKLENSDLLHRCICLQAKEADLEDVALVHSRHYIEQFASTEHMTLEELEKFASTFDDIYLNNHSYRAALISAGVSLLTLEAVLSTNTRNSASFAAVRPPGHHASFEKACGFCIFNNVAICAKKARTLGVEKVLIIDWDVHAGQGTQYAIADDPNIKLISIHRYEHGLFWPHLCENDNTINVPLNGTGFGDSEYVSFIQHLVVPVIFDFLPNLILISAGFDAAYGDEEGNMNLTPAGYYWMTKLVVDAAAAISAPLCMLMEGGYFADSLAYGVQFCMEALLDNDGPEIQLGFCSPGFLYSLHNSILHHAHEFPNLQLLADVTRSIRILYSVSPIKVCSLDFNLLFFKALDDECQFCKISKDQCEVYATRGLYSPQEESLSQNCQHQLQQIVENYTYTSKTEPMLPLVFVKKISENRQLEPEIQMEMDDSHYKIIINFMQLHVGTYFV
;
A
#
# COMPACT_ATOMS: atom_id res chain seq x y z
N MET A 1 -14.66 17.97 -0.72
CA MET A 1 -13.58 17.29 0.01
C MET A 1 -12.98 18.17 1.11
N LEU A 2 -12.46 19.38 0.85
CA LEU A 2 -11.83 20.22 1.91
C LEU A 2 -12.77 20.68 3.05
N LEU A 3 -14.08 20.63 2.86
CA LEU A 3 -15.05 20.98 3.90
C LEU A 3 -15.25 19.88 4.96
N HIS A 4 -14.82 18.64 4.70
CA HIS A 4 -14.87 17.53 5.66
C HIS A 4 -13.73 17.69 6.68
N ARG A 5 -14.05 17.88 7.96
CA ARG A 5 -13.05 18.03 9.04
C ARG A 5 -13.63 17.59 10.38
N CYS A 6 -12.76 17.25 11.33
CA CYS A 6 -13.19 17.01 12.70
C CYS A 6 -13.54 18.36 13.34
N GLU A 7 -14.74 18.49 13.91
CA GLU A 7 -15.19 19.75 14.53
C GLU A 7 -15.01 19.74 16.06
N TRP A 8 -14.53 18.62 16.62
CA TRP A 8 -14.37 18.43 18.07
C TRP A 8 -12.95 18.01 18.49
N ASP A 9 -12.04 17.86 17.53
CA ASP A 9 -10.62 17.63 17.75
C ASP A 9 -9.81 18.42 16.69
N ASP A 10 -9.21 19.52 17.11
CA ASP A 10 -8.43 20.42 16.23
C ASP A 10 -7.10 19.81 15.79
N TYR A 11 -6.66 18.72 16.43
CA TYR A 11 -5.37 18.07 16.16
C TYR A 11 -5.51 16.77 15.38
N HIS A 12 -6.71 16.45 14.90
CA HIS A 12 -6.97 15.23 14.15
C HIS A 12 -6.04 15.09 12.93
N VAL A 13 -5.34 13.96 12.83
CA VAL A 13 -4.31 13.70 11.81
C VAL A 13 -4.88 13.65 10.39
N GLU A 14 -6.11 13.16 10.23
CA GLU A 14 -6.85 13.29 8.97
C GLU A 14 -7.58 14.64 8.93
N HIS A 15 -7.00 15.63 8.23
CA HIS A 15 -7.53 17.00 8.15
C HIS A 15 -7.47 17.56 6.72
N PRO A 16 -8.22 18.64 6.39
CA PRO A 16 -8.25 19.23 5.04
C PRO A 16 -6.89 19.67 4.50
N GLY A 17 -5.95 20.01 5.39
CA GLY A 17 -4.61 20.47 5.03
C GLY A 17 -3.83 19.46 4.20
N ARG A 18 -4.11 18.16 4.38
CA ARG A 18 -3.54 17.07 3.57
C ARG A 18 -3.77 17.28 2.07
N LEU A 19 -5.05 17.37 1.67
CA LEU A 19 -5.41 17.58 0.27
C LEU A 19 -4.98 18.98 -0.22
N SER A 20 -5.09 20.01 0.61
CA SER A 20 -4.62 21.36 0.25
C SER A 20 -3.12 21.39 -0.08
N ALA A 21 -2.29 20.72 0.73
CA ALA A 21 -0.85 20.65 0.52
C ALA A 21 -0.50 19.91 -0.79
N VAL A 22 -1.18 18.80 -1.07
CA VAL A 22 -1.03 18.06 -2.33
C VAL A 22 -1.39 18.93 -3.53
N LEU A 23 -2.57 19.57 -3.53
CA LEU A 23 -3.02 20.42 -4.64
C LEU A 23 -2.07 21.58 -4.86
N GLN A 24 -1.66 22.27 -3.80
CA GLN A 24 -0.70 23.38 -3.89
C GLN A 24 0.66 22.91 -4.42
N LYS A 25 1.15 21.73 -4.02
CA LYS A 25 2.41 21.19 -4.53
C LYS A 25 2.32 20.88 -6.02
N LEU A 26 1.25 20.24 -6.47
CA LEU A 26 1.04 19.90 -7.88
C LEU A 26 0.85 21.13 -8.78
N GLU A 27 0.17 22.16 -8.27
CA GLU A 27 0.05 23.45 -8.98
C GLU A 27 1.40 24.14 -9.15
N ASN A 28 2.31 24.00 -8.18
CA ASN A 28 3.63 24.62 -8.19
C ASN A 28 4.73 23.80 -8.88
N SER A 29 4.52 22.50 -9.12
CA SER A 29 5.52 21.61 -9.75
C SER A 29 5.46 21.60 -11.28
N ASP A 30 4.59 22.42 -11.88
CA ASP A 30 4.25 22.41 -13.29
C ASP A 30 3.72 21.04 -13.81
N LEU A 31 3.50 20.00 -13.00
CA LEU A 31 3.11 18.68 -13.53
C LEU A 31 1.72 18.67 -14.17
N LEU A 32 0.80 19.50 -13.68
CA LEU A 32 -0.59 19.51 -14.11
C LEU A 32 -0.77 19.91 -15.59
N HIS A 33 0.13 20.70 -16.19
CA HIS A 33 -0.01 21.09 -17.61
C HIS A 33 0.21 19.91 -18.58
N ARG A 34 0.77 18.81 -18.09
CA ARG A 34 0.98 17.56 -18.84
C ARG A 34 -0.12 16.53 -18.58
N CYS A 35 -1.04 16.85 -17.68
CA CYS A 35 -2.12 15.97 -17.26
C CYS A 35 -3.43 16.38 -17.93
N ILE A 36 -4.32 15.42 -18.13
CA ILE A 36 -5.72 15.70 -18.42
C ILE A 36 -6.43 15.86 -17.08
N CYS A 37 -6.72 17.09 -16.70
CA CYS A 37 -7.46 17.37 -15.46
C CYS A 37 -8.95 17.07 -15.65
N LEU A 38 -9.44 16.08 -14.93
CA LEU A 38 -10.85 15.67 -14.99
C LEU A 38 -11.68 16.47 -13.98
N GLN A 39 -12.89 16.86 -14.39
CA GLN A 39 -13.79 17.59 -13.51
C GLN A 39 -14.42 16.62 -12.50
N ALA A 40 -14.20 16.89 -11.21
CA ALA A 40 -14.74 16.07 -10.13
C ALA A 40 -16.27 15.93 -10.20
N LYS A 41 -16.77 14.74 -9.92
CA LYS A 41 -18.20 14.40 -9.80
C LYS A 41 -18.45 13.61 -8.52
N GLU A 42 -19.70 13.62 -8.06
CA GLU A 42 -20.17 12.66 -7.04
C GLU A 42 -20.34 11.28 -7.68
N ALA A 43 -20.12 10.21 -6.91
CA ALA A 43 -20.38 8.85 -7.35
C ALA A 43 -21.88 8.59 -7.52
N ASP A 44 -22.24 7.80 -8.53
CA ASP A 44 -23.58 7.24 -8.62
C ASP A 44 -23.79 6.26 -7.45
N LEU A 45 -24.94 6.36 -6.76
CA LEU A 45 -25.22 5.51 -5.59
C LEU A 45 -25.25 4.02 -5.91
N GLU A 46 -25.57 3.66 -7.16
CA GLU A 46 -25.52 2.28 -7.63
C GLU A 46 -24.08 1.73 -7.67
N ASP A 47 -23.10 2.58 -7.96
CA ASP A 47 -21.68 2.18 -7.95
C ASP A 47 -21.18 2.03 -6.51
N VAL A 48 -21.59 2.91 -5.61
CA VAL A 48 -21.30 2.77 -4.16
C VAL A 48 -21.94 1.49 -3.61
N ALA A 49 -23.14 1.16 -4.07
CA ALA A 49 -23.89 -0.04 -3.66
C ALA A 49 -23.29 -1.37 -4.18
N LEU A 50 -22.24 -1.33 -5.01
CA LEU A 50 -21.46 -2.53 -5.34
C LEU A 50 -20.65 -3.06 -4.16
N VAL A 51 -20.36 -2.21 -3.18
CA VAL A 51 -19.55 -2.55 -1.99
C VAL A 51 -20.31 -2.31 -0.70
N HIS A 52 -21.16 -1.29 -0.62
CA HIS A 52 -21.84 -0.90 0.61
C HIS A 52 -23.33 -1.20 0.55
N SER A 53 -23.93 -1.53 1.69
CA SER A 53 -25.38 -1.71 1.74
C SER A 53 -26.10 -0.38 1.50
N ARG A 54 -27.29 -0.42 0.88
CA ARG A 54 -28.11 0.79 0.72
C ARG A 54 -28.49 1.41 2.07
N HIS A 55 -28.69 0.58 3.08
CA HIS A 55 -28.98 1.05 4.43
C HIS A 55 -27.82 1.88 4.98
N TYR A 56 -26.59 1.40 4.83
CA TYR A 56 -25.39 2.14 5.23
C TYR A 56 -25.25 3.49 4.50
N ILE A 57 -25.48 3.49 3.18
CA ILE A 57 -25.46 4.73 2.38
C ILE A 57 -26.51 5.73 2.89
N GLU A 58 -27.74 5.27 3.16
CA GLU A 58 -28.83 6.11 3.69
C GLU A 58 -28.52 6.63 5.11
N GLN A 59 -27.89 5.83 5.96
CA GLN A 59 -27.44 6.28 7.28
C GLN A 59 -26.45 7.44 7.17
N PHE A 60 -25.44 7.32 6.30
CA PHE A 60 -24.49 8.41 6.08
C PHE A 60 -25.14 9.62 5.40
N ALA A 61 -26.09 9.44 4.48
CA ALA A 61 -26.85 10.56 3.91
C ALA A 61 -27.57 11.39 4.99
N SER A 62 -28.11 10.73 6.04
CA SER A 62 -28.81 11.43 7.12
C SER A 62 -27.91 12.34 7.96
N THR A 63 -26.59 12.14 7.94
CA THR A 63 -25.62 12.94 8.69
C THR A 63 -25.57 14.40 8.24
N GLU A 64 -25.98 14.72 7.01
CA GLU A 64 -26.01 16.09 6.50
C GLU A 64 -26.95 17.00 7.31
N HIS A 65 -27.92 16.42 8.01
CA HIS A 65 -28.95 17.14 8.77
C HIS A 65 -28.83 16.99 10.29
N MET A 66 -27.82 16.26 10.77
CA MET A 66 -27.57 16.06 12.19
C MET A 66 -26.90 17.29 12.83
N THR A 67 -27.21 17.52 14.10
CA THR A 67 -26.46 18.44 14.96
C THR A 67 -25.08 17.87 15.27
N LEU A 68 -24.16 18.70 15.77
CA LEU A 68 -22.81 18.25 16.09
C LEU A 68 -22.76 17.13 17.15
N GLU A 69 -23.63 17.21 18.15
CA GLU A 69 -23.75 16.17 19.20
C GLU A 69 -24.26 14.84 18.61
N GLU A 70 -25.23 14.90 17.71
CA GLU A 70 -25.74 13.71 17.01
C GLU A 70 -24.68 13.11 16.08
N LEU A 71 -23.90 13.94 15.38
CA LEU A 71 -22.79 13.50 14.53
C LEU A 71 -21.70 12.79 15.31
N GLU A 72 -21.27 13.36 16.43
CA GLU A 72 -20.25 12.74 17.28
C GLU A 72 -20.75 11.42 17.86
N LYS A 73 -22.01 11.38 18.31
CA LYS A 73 -22.63 10.15 18.80
C LYS A 73 -22.80 9.09 17.72
N PHE A 74 -23.09 9.48 16.48
CA PHE A 74 -23.18 8.55 15.36
C PHE A 74 -21.78 8.03 14.98
N ALA A 75 -20.79 8.93 14.89
CA ALA A 75 -19.41 8.59 14.60
C ALA A 75 -18.81 7.61 15.62
N SER A 76 -19.14 7.75 16.90
CA SER A 76 -18.68 6.85 17.97
C SER A 76 -19.27 5.43 17.92
N THR A 77 -20.20 5.16 17.00
CA THR A 77 -20.63 3.77 16.71
C THR A 77 -19.67 3.03 15.78
N PHE A 78 -18.71 3.74 15.21
CA PHE A 78 -17.67 3.23 14.32
C PHE A 78 -16.28 3.35 14.97
N ASP A 79 -15.30 2.72 14.35
CA ASP A 79 -13.93 2.66 14.84
C ASP A 79 -13.07 3.71 14.13
N ASP A 80 -12.55 4.67 14.90
CA ASP A 80 -11.71 5.77 14.43
C ASP A 80 -12.32 6.62 13.28
N ILE A 81 -13.51 7.17 13.53
CA ILE A 81 -14.27 7.97 12.57
C ILE A 81 -14.70 9.29 13.19
N TYR A 82 -14.59 10.36 12.40
CA TYR A 82 -15.20 11.65 12.71
C TYR A 82 -16.10 12.10 11.56
N LEU A 83 -17.06 12.99 11.86
CA LEU A 83 -18.00 13.49 10.87
C LEU A 83 -18.33 14.97 11.06
N ASN A 84 -18.59 15.64 9.96
CA ASN A 84 -19.34 16.88 9.93
C ASN A 84 -20.42 16.81 8.83
N ASN A 85 -21.26 17.84 8.72
CA ASN A 85 -22.36 17.86 7.75
C ASN A 85 -21.90 17.82 6.27
N HIS A 86 -20.60 17.87 5.99
CA HIS A 86 -20.04 17.75 4.64
C HIS A 86 -19.38 16.39 4.37
N SER A 87 -19.27 15.51 5.39
CA SER A 87 -18.58 14.22 5.28
C SER A 87 -19.18 13.31 4.23
N TYR A 88 -20.51 13.11 4.23
CA TYR A 88 -21.19 12.24 3.27
C TYR A 88 -20.94 12.69 1.82
N ARG A 89 -21.19 13.97 1.53
CA ARG A 89 -20.93 14.53 0.22
C ARG A 89 -19.45 14.47 -0.17
N ALA A 90 -18.53 14.69 0.77
CA ALA A 90 -17.10 14.54 0.51
C ALA A 90 -16.74 13.09 0.14
N ALA A 91 -17.32 12.09 0.81
CA ALA A 91 -17.13 10.68 0.51
C ALA A 91 -17.69 10.31 -0.88
N LEU A 92 -18.86 10.83 -1.26
CA LEU A 92 -19.39 10.65 -2.62
C LEU A 92 -18.48 11.27 -3.69
N ILE A 93 -17.91 12.45 -3.44
CA ILE A 93 -16.93 13.07 -4.36
C ILE A 93 -15.64 12.25 -4.40
N SER A 94 -15.15 11.74 -3.26
CA SER A 94 -13.95 10.90 -3.17
C SER A 94 -14.11 9.64 -4.05
N ALA A 95 -15.20 8.91 -3.87
CA ALA A 95 -15.54 7.75 -4.69
C ALA A 95 -15.79 8.13 -6.16
N GLY A 96 -16.45 9.25 -6.42
CA GLY A 96 -16.79 9.70 -7.78
C GLY A 96 -15.58 10.13 -8.60
N VAL A 97 -14.60 10.79 -7.97
CA VAL A 97 -13.30 11.11 -8.59
C VAL A 97 -12.52 9.82 -8.87
N SER A 98 -12.54 8.86 -7.96
CA SER A 98 -11.87 7.56 -8.13
C SER A 98 -12.48 6.75 -9.28
N LEU A 99 -13.80 6.73 -9.41
CA LEU A 99 -14.51 6.13 -10.54
C LEU A 99 -14.22 6.86 -11.86
N LEU A 100 -14.10 8.18 -11.82
CA LEU A 100 -13.80 8.99 -13.01
C LEU A 100 -12.39 8.70 -13.55
N THR A 101 -11.39 8.51 -12.69
CA THR A 101 -10.03 8.13 -13.10
C THR A 101 -9.99 6.71 -13.66
N LEU A 102 -10.75 5.77 -13.07
CA LEU A 102 -10.95 4.43 -13.60
C LEU A 102 -11.57 4.45 -15.02
N GLU A 103 -12.69 5.16 -15.19
CA GLU A 103 -13.37 5.29 -16.48
C GLU A 103 -12.46 5.92 -17.53
N ALA A 104 -11.65 6.92 -17.14
CA ALA A 104 -10.70 7.56 -18.03
C ALA A 104 -9.65 6.58 -18.54
N VAL A 105 -9.01 5.78 -17.68
CA VAL A 105 -7.99 4.83 -18.14
C VAL A 105 -8.59 3.70 -18.99
N LEU A 106 -9.75 3.17 -18.60
CA LEU A 106 -10.41 2.07 -19.33
C LEU A 106 -10.96 2.51 -20.69
N SER A 107 -11.37 3.78 -20.83
CA SER A 107 -11.89 4.31 -22.09
C SER A 107 -10.80 4.69 -23.10
N THR A 108 -9.55 4.80 -22.66
CA THR A 108 -8.48 5.12 -23.57
C THR A 108 -8.14 3.93 -24.46
N ASN A 109 -8.13 4.12 -25.78
CA ASN A 109 -7.56 3.14 -26.71
C ASN A 109 -6.02 3.11 -26.66
N THR A 110 -5.41 3.92 -25.78
CA THR A 110 -3.97 3.96 -25.55
C THR A 110 -3.58 2.87 -24.57
N ARG A 111 -2.73 1.95 -25.01
CA ARG A 111 -2.03 1.03 -24.11
C ARG A 111 -1.25 1.87 -23.08
N ASN A 112 -1.24 1.45 -21.81
CA ASN A 112 -0.44 2.03 -20.73
C ASN A 112 -0.92 3.39 -20.19
N SER A 113 -2.24 3.62 -20.13
CA SER A 113 -2.79 4.81 -19.47
C SER A 113 -2.70 4.71 -17.96
N ALA A 114 -2.25 5.77 -17.32
CA ALA A 114 -2.23 5.91 -15.87
C ALA A 114 -3.03 7.13 -15.39
N SER A 115 -3.51 7.07 -14.15
CA SER A 115 -4.27 8.17 -13.53
C SER A 115 -4.00 8.24 -12.03
N PHE A 116 -4.20 9.43 -11.45
CA PHE A 116 -4.07 9.69 -10.03
C PHE A 116 -5.30 10.45 -9.52
N ALA A 117 -5.86 10.01 -8.40
CA ALA A 117 -6.99 10.63 -7.72
C ALA A 117 -6.54 11.21 -6.37
N ALA A 118 -6.39 12.55 -6.32
CA ALA A 118 -6.16 13.29 -5.09
C ALA A 118 -7.47 13.45 -4.31
N VAL A 119 -7.77 12.52 -3.40
CA VAL A 119 -9.09 12.41 -2.79
C VAL A 119 -9.07 12.34 -1.26
N ARG A 120 -10.16 12.80 -0.63
CA ARG A 120 -10.45 12.55 0.79
C ARG A 120 -11.97 12.67 1.06
N PRO A 121 -12.55 11.88 1.98
CA PRO A 121 -11.90 10.90 2.88
C PRO A 121 -11.27 9.70 2.16
N PRO A 122 -10.31 8.99 2.82
CA PRO A 122 -9.75 7.73 2.31
C PRO A 122 -10.82 6.61 2.27
N GLY A 123 -10.44 5.42 1.82
CA GLY A 123 -11.39 4.33 1.56
C GLY A 123 -11.00 2.94 2.05
N HIS A 124 -9.74 2.54 2.06
CA HIS A 124 -9.36 1.11 2.16
C HIS A 124 -9.79 0.37 3.44
N HIS A 125 -10.17 1.07 4.52
CA HIS A 125 -10.70 0.48 5.76
C HIS A 125 -12.21 0.28 5.78
N ALA A 126 -12.97 0.99 4.94
CA ALA A 126 -14.42 0.90 4.92
C ALA A 126 -14.89 -0.47 4.38
N SER A 127 -15.93 -1.03 4.98
CA SER A 127 -16.52 -2.32 4.60
C SER A 127 -18.05 -2.24 4.53
N PHE A 128 -18.71 -3.31 4.10
CA PHE A 128 -20.12 -3.37 3.68
C PHE A 128 -21.12 -2.51 4.48
N GLU A 129 -21.02 -2.49 5.82
CA GLU A 129 -21.84 -1.63 6.69
C GLU A 129 -21.03 -0.97 7.81
N LYS A 130 -19.70 -0.83 7.63
CA LYS A 130 -18.82 -0.31 8.68
C LYS A 130 -17.83 0.70 8.09
N ALA A 131 -18.00 1.96 8.51
CA ALA A 131 -16.97 2.99 8.43
C ALA A 131 -15.86 2.64 9.45
N CYS A 132 -14.61 2.90 9.09
CA CYS A 132 -13.46 2.55 9.92
C CYS A 132 -12.23 3.36 9.50
N GLY A 133 -11.37 3.79 10.43
CA GLY A 133 -10.06 4.41 10.13
C GLY A 133 -10.17 5.55 9.13
N PHE A 134 -10.99 6.55 9.44
CA PHE A 134 -11.29 7.72 8.59
C PHE A 134 -12.03 7.41 7.27
N CYS A 135 -12.25 6.14 6.93
CA CYS A 135 -12.86 5.71 5.68
C CYS A 135 -14.39 5.58 5.82
N ILE A 136 -15.12 6.29 4.96
CA ILE A 136 -16.59 6.17 4.85
C ILE A 136 -16.97 5.21 3.72
N PHE A 137 -16.50 5.47 2.50
CA PHE A 137 -16.71 4.57 1.37
C PHE A 137 -15.38 4.02 0.86
N ASN A 138 -15.36 2.73 0.60
CA ASN A 138 -14.18 2.05 0.08
C ASN A 138 -13.95 2.34 -1.41
N ASN A 139 -13.22 3.42 -1.68
CA ASN A 139 -12.95 3.94 -3.02
C ASN A 139 -12.33 2.88 -3.93
N VAL A 140 -11.30 2.17 -3.46
CA VAL A 140 -10.57 1.18 -4.26
C VAL A 140 -11.41 -0.06 -4.54
N ALA A 141 -12.17 -0.56 -3.56
CA ALA A 141 -13.06 -1.70 -3.76
C ALA A 141 -14.23 -1.35 -4.68
N ILE A 142 -14.79 -0.13 -4.58
CA ILE A 142 -15.82 0.37 -5.49
C ILE A 142 -15.28 0.39 -6.93
N CYS A 143 -14.07 0.91 -7.12
CA CYS A 143 -13.41 0.90 -8.44
C CYS A 143 -13.18 -0.52 -8.95
N ALA A 144 -12.70 -1.43 -8.11
CA ALA A 144 -12.46 -2.82 -8.49
C ALA A 144 -13.78 -3.51 -8.91
N LYS A 145 -14.84 -3.42 -8.10
CA LYS A 145 -16.15 -4.00 -8.43
C LYS A 145 -16.76 -3.36 -9.66
N LYS A 146 -16.66 -2.03 -9.83
CA LYS A 146 -17.11 -1.33 -11.03
C LYS A 146 -16.38 -1.85 -12.27
N ALA A 147 -15.06 -1.97 -12.22
CA ALA A 147 -14.25 -2.50 -13.32
C ALA A 147 -14.72 -3.89 -13.74
N ARG A 148 -15.05 -4.76 -12.77
CA ARG A 148 -15.63 -6.09 -13.05
C ARG A 148 -16.96 -5.99 -13.79
N THR A 149 -17.85 -5.07 -13.40
CA THR A 149 -19.12 -4.84 -14.13
C THR A 149 -18.91 -4.30 -15.56
N LEU A 150 -17.79 -3.62 -15.80
CA LEU A 150 -17.38 -3.11 -17.11
C LEU A 150 -16.63 -4.16 -17.96
N GLY A 151 -16.49 -5.39 -17.47
CA GLY A 151 -15.90 -6.51 -18.20
C GLY A 151 -14.38 -6.67 -18.04
N VAL A 152 -13.74 -5.93 -17.12
CA VAL A 152 -12.32 -6.14 -16.79
C VAL A 152 -12.16 -7.50 -16.14
N GLU A 153 -11.41 -8.43 -16.75
CA GLU A 153 -11.37 -9.83 -16.30
C GLU A 153 -10.63 -10.05 -14.98
N LYS A 154 -9.48 -9.41 -14.77
CA LYS A 154 -8.66 -9.52 -13.55
C LYS A 154 -8.23 -8.14 -13.07
N VAL A 155 -8.40 -7.88 -11.77
CA VAL A 155 -7.99 -6.64 -11.11
C VAL A 155 -6.96 -6.96 -10.04
N LEU A 156 -5.82 -6.28 -10.09
CA LEU A 156 -4.84 -6.33 -9.00
C LEU A 156 -4.89 -5.02 -8.22
N ILE A 157 -5.09 -5.12 -6.92
CA ILE A 157 -4.98 -4.01 -5.98
C ILE A 157 -3.63 -4.12 -5.26
N ILE A 158 -2.85 -3.05 -5.29
CA ILE A 158 -1.60 -2.92 -4.54
C ILE A 158 -1.84 -1.85 -3.47
N ASP A 159 -1.83 -2.25 -2.20
CA ASP A 159 -1.98 -1.36 -1.06
C ASP A 159 -0.63 -1.21 -0.38
N TRP A 160 -0.09 0.01 -0.42
CA TRP A 160 1.17 0.36 0.23
C TRP A 160 0.99 1.39 1.35
N ASP A 161 -0.26 1.70 1.70
CA ASP A 161 -0.56 2.43 2.92
C ASP A 161 0.02 1.65 4.12
N VAL A 162 0.51 2.36 5.13
CA VAL A 162 1.17 1.72 6.27
C VAL A 162 0.18 0.90 7.11
N HIS A 163 -1.13 1.12 6.95
CA HIS A 163 -2.18 0.35 7.60
C HIS A 163 -2.73 -0.75 6.70
N ALA A 164 -3.12 -1.87 7.29
CA ALA A 164 -3.76 -2.94 6.54
C ALA A 164 -5.15 -2.49 6.02
N GLY A 165 -5.37 -2.56 4.70
CA GLY A 165 -6.67 -2.32 4.05
C GLY A 165 -7.69 -3.45 4.27
N GLN A 166 -8.02 -3.76 5.53
CA GLN A 166 -8.97 -4.80 5.93
C GLN A 166 -10.36 -4.63 5.31
N GLY A 167 -10.82 -3.39 5.13
CA GLY A 167 -12.11 -3.11 4.48
C GLY A 167 -12.13 -3.61 3.04
N THR A 168 -11.05 -3.32 2.30
CA THR A 168 -10.86 -3.78 0.92
C THR A 168 -10.78 -5.29 0.86
N GLN A 169 -10.00 -5.90 1.76
CA GLN A 169 -9.88 -7.35 1.90
C GLN A 169 -11.24 -8.05 2.07
N TYR A 170 -12.15 -7.49 2.88
CA TYR A 170 -13.50 -8.02 3.04
C TYR A 170 -14.37 -7.80 1.80
N ALA A 171 -14.27 -6.62 1.19
CA ALA A 171 -15.10 -6.22 0.06
C ALA A 171 -14.84 -7.03 -1.23
N ILE A 172 -13.65 -7.63 -1.36
CA ILE A 172 -13.26 -8.39 -2.55
C ILE A 172 -13.33 -9.91 -2.35
N ALA A 173 -13.62 -10.38 -1.13
CA ALA A 173 -13.49 -11.80 -0.76
C ALA A 173 -14.38 -12.76 -1.58
N ASP A 174 -15.45 -12.25 -2.17
CA ASP A 174 -16.40 -12.96 -3.02
C ASP A 174 -15.99 -13.04 -4.51
N ASP A 175 -14.95 -12.30 -4.96
CA ASP A 175 -14.47 -12.34 -6.35
C ASP A 175 -12.99 -12.77 -6.43
N PRO A 176 -12.69 -14.02 -6.80
CA PRO A 176 -11.31 -14.51 -6.90
C PRO A 176 -10.50 -13.86 -8.04
N ASN A 177 -11.13 -13.07 -8.90
CA ASN A 177 -10.44 -12.33 -9.97
C ASN A 177 -10.01 -10.93 -9.53
N ILE A 178 -10.30 -10.54 -8.29
CA ILE A 178 -9.72 -9.37 -7.65
C ILE A 178 -8.72 -9.89 -6.61
N LYS A 179 -7.44 -9.55 -6.77
CA LYS A 179 -6.39 -9.87 -5.79
C LYS A 179 -5.90 -8.60 -5.12
N LEU A 180 -5.65 -8.68 -3.81
CA LEU A 180 -5.03 -7.61 -3.02
C LEU A 180 -3.63 -8.05 -2.58
N ILE A 181 -2.66 -7.17 -2.74
CA ILE A 181 -1.35 -7.23 -2.09
C ILE A 181 -1.29 -6.07 -1.11
N SER A 182 -0.96 -6.33 0.15
CA SER A 182 -0.82 -5.28 1.16
C SER A 182 0.49 -5.42 1.92
N ILE A 183 1.28 -4.36 1.97
CA ILE A 183 2.39 -4.20 2.91
C ILE A 183 1.95 -3.21 3.99
N HIS A 184 2.11 -3.56 5.27
CA HIS A 184 1.61 -2.71 6.36
C HIS A 184 2.41 -2.93 7.64
N ARG A 185 2.51 -1.91 8.49
CA ARG A 185 2.97 -2.03 9.87
C ARG A 185 2.05 -2.97 10.62
N TYR A 186 2.64 -3.91 11.35
CA TYR A 186 1.90 -4.97 12.03
C TYR A 186 2.34 -5.15 13.47
N GLU A 187 3.65 -5.17 13.73
CA GLU A 187 4.23 -5.37 15.07
C GLU A 187 3.57 -6.54 15.82
N HIS A 188 3.47 -7.68 15.14
CA HIS A 188 2.84 -8.90 15.64
C HIS A 188 1.36 -8.74 16.05
N GLY A 189 0.64 -7.84 15.37
CA GLY A 189 -0.77 -7.52 15.64
C GLY A 189 -0.96 -6.46 16.72
N LEU A 190 0.13 -5.88 17.25
CA LEU A 190 0.07 -4.79 18.22
C LEU A 190 -0.22 -3.44 17.57
N PHE A 191 0.06 -3.28 16.28
CA PHE A 191 -0.30 -2.08 15.54
C PHE A 191 -1.74 -2.14 15.02
N TRP A 192 -2.43 -0.99 15.00
CA TRP A 192 -3.81 -0.89 14.51
C TRP A 192 -3.87 -1.36 13.04
N PRO A 193 -4.89 -2.15 12.60
CA PRO A 193 -6.18 -2.42 13.27
C PRO A 193 -6.22 -3.67 14.16
N HIS A 194 -5.07 -4.22 14.59
CA HIS A 194 -5.01 -5.37 15.51
C HIS A 194 -5.67 -6.66 14.99
N LEU A 195 -5.60 -6.89 13.68
CA LEU A 195 -6.25 -8.02 13.03
C LEU A 195 -5.28 -9.16 12.73
N CYS A 196 -5.78 -10.39 12.77
CA CYS A 196 -5.02 -11.51 12.23
C CYS A 196 -4.99 -11.43 10.71
N GLU A 197 -3.88 -11.85 10.11
CA GLU A 197 -3.78 -12.05 8.66
C GLU A 197 -4.76 -13.11 8.18
N ASN A 198 -5.10 -13.06 6.89
CA ASN A 198 -6.00 -13.99 6.25
C ASN A 198 -5.49 -14.46 4.88
N ASP A 199 -6.18 -15.46 4.32
CA ASP A 199 -5.69 -16.19 3.15
C ASP A 199 -6.09 -15.58 1.79
N ASN A 200 -7.03 -14.63 1.74
CA ASN A 200 -7.48 -14.04 0.46
C ASN A 200 -6.67 -12.81 0.02
N THR A 201 -5.71 -12.38 0.84
CA THR A 201 -4.83 -11.24 0.58
C THR A 201 -3.37 -11.72 0.62
N ILE A 202 -2.54 -11.16 -0.24
CA ILE A 202 -1.08 -11.34 -0.18
C ILE A 202 -0.53 -10.30 0.79
N ASN A 203 -0.47 -10.68 2.07
CA ASN A 203 -0.02 -9.79 3.14
C ASN A 203 1.51 -9.83 3.32
N VAL A 204 2.10 -8.67 3.60
CA VAL A 204 3.51 -8.49 4.00
C VAL A 204 3.54 -7.69 5.31
N PRO A 205 3.42 -8.37 6.46
CA PRO A 205 3.28 -7.72 7.76
C PRO A 205 4.64 -7.26 8.30
N LEU A 206 4.80 -5.96 8.52
CA LEU A 206 6.04 -5.35 8.99
C LEU A 206 6.09 -5.36 10.52
N ASN A 207 6.97 -6.19 11.08
CA ASN A 207 7.13 -6.37 12.54
C ASN A 207 8.19 -5.44 13.14
N GLY A 208 8.25 -4.21 12.64
CA GLY A 208 9.17 -3.16 13.06
C GLY A 208 8.86 -1.85 12.36
N THR A 209 9.56 -0.80 12.77
CA THR A 209 9.43 0.56 12.24
C THR A 209 10.73 1.02 11.61
N GLY A 210 10.72 2.19 10.96
CA GLY A 210 11.91 2.81 10.38
C GLY A 210 12.38 2.20 9.06
N PHE A 211 11.59 1.33 8.43
CA PHE A 211 11.86 0.82 7.08
C PHE A 211 11.76 1.95 6.06
N GLY A 212 12.64 1.95 5.04
CA GLY A 212 12.73 3.04 4.07
C GLY A 212 12.81 2.54 2.63
N ASP A 213 13.44 3.34 1.77
CA ASP A 213 13.48 3.12 0.31
C ASP A 213 13.94 1.70 -0.07
N SER A 214 14.93 1.15 0.64
CA SER A 214 15.47 -0.19 0.36
C SER A 214 14.42 -1.28 0.51
N GLU A 215 13.69 -1.27 1.62
CA GLU A 215 12.65 -2.24 1.92
C GLU A 215 11.46 -2.10 0.97
N TYR A 216 10.93 -0.90 0.78
CA TYR A 216 9.73 -0.72 -0.03
C TYR A 216 9.98 -0.94 -1.53
N VAL A 217 11.14 -0.51 -2.06
CA VAL A 217 11.53 -0.85 -3.44
C VAL A 217 11.73 -2.36 -3.59
N SER A 218 12.33 -3.02 -2.60
CA SER A 218 12.49 -4.48 -2.57
C SER A 218 11.14 -5.21 -2.56
N PHE A 219 10.16 -4.74 -1.78
CA PHE A 219 8.79 -5.26 -1.78
C PHE A 219 8.15 -5.19 -3.18
N ILE A 220 8.25 -4.03 -3.85
CA ILE A 220 7.71 -3.89 -5.21
C ILE A 220 8.44 -4.83 -6.18
N GLN A 221 9.77 -4.81 -6.18
CA GLN A 221 10.60 -5.53 -7.14
C GLN A 221 10.48 -7.06 -7.00
N HIS A 222 10.36 -7.57 -5.77
CA HIS A 222 10.53 -9.00 -5.50
C HIS A 222 9.26 -9.73 -5.10
N LEU A 223 8.17 -9.00 -4.84
CA LEU A 223 6.87 -9.60 -4.60
C LEU A 223 5.83 -9.08 -5.58
N VAL A 224 5.65 -7.75 -5.68
CA VAL A 224 4.59 -7.17 -6.52
C VAL A 224 4.82 -7.43 -8.00
N VAL A 225 6.01 -7.12 -8.53
CA VAL A 225 6.34 -7.30 -9.95
C VAL A 225 6.22 -8.76 -10.39
N PRO A 226 6.78 -9.75 -9.66
CA PRO A 226 6.52 -11.16 -9.93
C PRO A 226 5.03 -11.53 -9.97
N VAL A 227 4.24 -11.05 -9.01
CA VAL A 227 2.79 -11.29 -8.99
C VAL A 227 2.10 -10.67 -10.20
N ILE A 228 2.50 -9.48 -10.66
CA ILE A 228 1.97 -8.86 -11.89
C ILE A 228 2.19 -9.77 -13.10
N PHE A 229 3.39 -10.34 -13.26
CA PHE A 229 3.72 -11.18 -14.41
C PHE A 229 3.08 -12.57 -14.37
N ASP A 230 2.78 -13.10 -13.19
CA ASP A 230 2.08 -14.38 -13.04
C ASP A 230 0.56 -14.21 -13.12
N PHE A 231 0.02 -13.21 -12.42
CA PHE A 231 -1.42 -12.95 -12.37
C PHE A 231 -1.94 -12.33 -13.66
N LEU A 232 -1.11 -11.56 -14.39
CA LEU A 232 -1.45 -10.84 -15.62
C LEU A 232 -2.77 -10.05 -15.49
N PRO A 233 -2.83 -9.05 -14.59
CA PRO A 233 -4.04 -8.25 -14.40
C PRO A 233 -4.40 -7.45 -15.64
N ASN A 234 -5.70 -7.22 -15.86
CA ASN A 234 -6.22 -6.34 -16.89
C ASN A 234 -6.40 -4.88 -16.40
N LEU A 235 -6.23 -4.67 -15.09
CA LEU A 235 -6.26 -3.37 -14.44
C LEU A 235 -5.46 -3.47 -13.14
N ILE A 236 -4.63 -2.45 -12.89
CA ILE A 236 -3.93 -2.29 -11.61
C ILE A 236 -4.53 -1.08 -10.90
N LEU A 237 -4.93 -1.26 -9.65
CA LEU A 237 -5.33 -0.21 -8.73
C LEU A 237 -4.29 -0.10 -7.62
N ILE A 238 -3.90 1.11 -7.25
CA ILE A 238 -3.01 1.36 -6.12
C ILE A 238 -3.77 2.14 -5.06
N SER A 239 -3.93 1.54 -3.87
CA SER A 239 -4.28 2.27 -2.65
C SER A 239 -3.02 2.97 -2.18
N ALA A 240 -2.93 4.24 -2.53
CA ALA A 240 -1.73 5.06 -2.39
C ALA A 240 -1.77 5.85 -1.09
N GLY A 241 -1.48 5.17 0.02
CA GLY A 241 -1.16 5.82 1.29
C GLY A 241 0.24 6.41 1.27
N PHE A 242 0.44 7.48 2.05
CA PHE A 242 1.73 8.14 2.21
C PHE A 242 2.19 8.24 3.66
N ASP A 243 1.61 7.44 4.55
CA ASP A 243 1.93 7.36 5.98
C ASP A 243 3.12 6.43 6.29
N ALA A 244 3.62 5.69 5.30
CA ALA A 244 4.96 5.11 5.36
C ALA A 244 6.08 6.16 5.14
N ALA A 245 5.72 7.42 4.85
CA ALA A 245 6.70 8.44 4.53
C ALA A 245 7.50 8.91 5.75
N TYR A 246 8.70 9.41 5.47
CA TYR A 246 9.54 10.05 6.47
C TYR A 246 8.79 11.18 7.21
N GLY A 247 8.84 11.16 8.55
CA GLY A 247 8.21 12.17 9.40
C GLY A 247 6.73 11.90 9.72
N ASP A 248 6.12 10.85 9.17
CA ASP A 248 4.77 10.45 9.55
C ASP A 248 4.75 9.74 10.91
N GLU A 249 3.91 10.24 11.82
CA GLU A 249 3.84 9.76 13.21
C GLU A 249 2.96 8.52 13.38
N GLU A 250 2.04 8.23 12.45
CA GLU A 250 1.25 7.00 12.49
C GLU A 250 2.12 5.83 12.01
N GLY A 251 2.76 5.99 10.85
CA GLY A 251 3.57 4.91 10.27
C GLY A 251 4.93 4.72 10.94
N ASN A 252 5.60 5.80 11.37
CA ASN A 252 6.97 5.77 11.89
C ASN A 252 7.96 5.04 10.95
N MET A 253 7.80 5.23 9.65
CA MET A 253 8.66 4.68 8.61
C MET A 253 9.56 5.79 8.04
N ASN A 254 10.48 5.42 7.15
CA ASN A 254 11.49 6.30 6.58
C ASN A 254 11.47 6.30 5.04
N LEU A 255 10.31 6.07 4.43
CA LEU A 255 10.19 6.09 2.98
C LEU A 255 10.30 7.54 2.47
N THR A 256 11.25 7.78 1.57
CA THR A 256 11.50 9.12 1.03
C THR A 256 10.62 9.39 -0.20
N PRO A 257 10.45 10.66 -0.62
CA PRO A 257 9.77 10.97 -1.87
C PRO A 257 10.35 10.22 -3.09
N ALA A 258 11.67 10.04 -3.14
CA ALA A 258 12.30 9.25 -4.18
C ALA A 258 11.96 7.76 -4.10
N GLY A 259 11.80 7.20 -2.89
CA GLY A 259 11.26 5.85 -2.71
C GLY A 259 9.89 5.68 -3.37
N TYR A 260 8.96 6.61 -3.14
CA TYR A 260 7.65 6.61 -3.80
C TYR A 260 7.74 6.72 -5.33
N TYR A 261 8.66 7.54 -5.86
CA TYR A 261 8.93 7.57 -7.31
C TYR A 261 9.30 6.17 -7.83
N TRP A 262 10.28 5.51 -7.20
CA TRP A 262 10.79 4.23 -7.69
C TRP A 262 9.81 3.08 -7.51
N MET A 263 9.05 3.06 -6.41
CA MET A 263 7.92 2.14 -6.25
C MET A 263 6.90 2.31 -7.39
N THR A 264 6.49 3.56 -7.65
CA THR A 264 5.54 3.87 -8.74
C THR A 264 6.11 3.46 -10.09
N LYS A 265 7.37 3.81 -10.37
CA LYS A 265 8.04 3.55 -11.65
C LYS A 265 8.13 2.05 -11.95
N LEU A 266 8.47 1.23 -10.95
CA LEU A 266 8.52 -0.22 -11.10
C LEU A 266 7.15 -0.82 -11.43
N VAL A 267 6.08 -0.35 -10.77
CA VAL A 267 4.72 -0.81 -11.08
C VAL A 267 4.27 -0.34 -12.46
N VAL A 268 4.55 0.93 -12.83
CA VAL A 268 4.26 1.48 -14.16
C VAL A 268 4.97 0.69 -15.26
N ASP A 269 6.25 0.36 -15.08
CA ASP A 269 7.02 -0.41 -16.06
C ASP A 269 6.49 -1.84 -16.21
N ALA A 270 6.14 -2.48 -15.09
CA ALA A 270 5.53 -3.81 -15.11
C ALA A 270 4.14 -3.78 -15.77
N ALA A 271 3.31 -2.79 -15.45
CA ALA A 271 2.00 -2.59 -16.06
C ALA A 271 2.12 -2.37 -17.57
N ALA A 272 3.07 -1.53 -18.00
CA ALA A 272 3.34 -1.25 -19.40
C ALA A 272 3.78 -2.50 -20.18
N ALA A 273 4.58 -3.37 -19.56
CA ALA A 273 5.04 -4.62 -20.16
C ALA A 273 3.88 -5.59 -20.48
N ILE A 274 2.80 -5.56 -19.68
CA ILE A 274 1.59 -6.38 -19.89
C ILE A 274 0.42 -5.59 -20.50
N SER A 275 0.63 -4.32 -20.85
CA SER A 275 -0.40 -3.40 -21.36
C SER A 275 -1.60 -3.22 -20.42
N ALA A 276 -1.38 -3.25 -19.10
CA ALA A 276 -2.42 -3.00 -18.11
C ALA A 276 -2.53 -1.50 -17.80
N PRO A 277 -3.75 -0.91 -17.82
CA PRO A 277 -3.99 0.42 -17.28
C PRO A 277 -3.82 0.44 -15.75
N LEU A 278 -3.53 1.62 -15.21
CA LEU A 278 -3.24 1.82 -13.80
C LEU A 278 -3.98 3.04 -13.21
N CYS A 279 -4.57 2.88 -12.03
CA CYS A 279 -5.13 3.99 -11.25
C CYS A 279 -4.52 4.04 -9.86
N MET A 280 -4.04 5.21 -9.45
CA MET A 280 -3.60 5.47 -8.08
C MET A 280 -4.65 6.29 -7.35
N LEU A 281 -5.07 5.85 -6.16
CA LEU A 281 -6.09 6.49 -5.34
C LEU A 281 -5.47 6.87 -4.00
N MET A 282 -5.51 8.15 -3.63
CA MET A 282 -4.90 8.63 -2.38
C MET A 282 -5.63 8.06 -1.14
N GLU A 283 -4.88 7.52 -0.17
CA GLU A 283 -5.39 6.98 1.11
C GLU A 283 -4.85 7.82 2.30
N GLY A 284 -4.05 7.23 3.20
CA GLY A 284 -3.42 7.84 4.36
C GLY A 284 -2.21 8.73 4.04
N GLY A 285 -1.45 9.11 5.07
CA GLY A 285 -0.34 10.07 5.01
C GLY A 285 -0.69 11.39 5.66
N TYR A 286 -0.14 11.61 6.86
CA TYR A 286 -0.57 12.62 7.82
C TYR A 286 0.50 13.67 8.07
N PHE A 287 1.77 13.39 7.73
CA PHE A 287 2.77 14.44 7.59
C PHE A 287 2.64 15.13 6.22
N ALA A 288 1.92 16.25 6.18
CA ALA A 288 1.46 16.91 4.96
C ALA A 288 2.56 17.24 3.93
N ASP A 289 3.76 17.59 4.38
CA ASP A 289 4.87 17.88 3.47
C ASP A 289 5.40 16.62 2.78
N SER A 290 5.59 15.53 3.52
CA SER A 290 5.98 14.25 2.94
C SER A 290 4.90 13.66 2.04
N LEU A 291 3.63 13.79 2.42
CA LEU A 291 2.49 13.45 1.55
C LEU A 291 2.58 14.24 0.23
N ALA A 292 2.74 15.56 0.30
CA ALA A 292 2.76 16.40 -0.89
C ALA A 292 3.95 16.08 -1.82
N TYR A 293 5.15 15.89 -1.25
CA TYR A 293 6.31 15.44 -2.03
C TYR A 293 6.13 14.02 -2.57
N GLY A 294 5.65 13.08 -1.77
CA GLY A 294 5.37 11.71 -2.21
C GLY A 294 4.43 11.69 -3.42
N VAL A 295 3.33 12.45 -3.37
CA VAL A 295 2.40 12.60 -4.50
C VAL A 295 3.09 13.21 -5.73
N GLN A 296 3.89 14.27 -5.55
CA GLN A 296 4.64 14.87 -6.66
C GLN A 296 5.53 13.83 -7.36
N PHE A 297 6.31 13.06 -6.59
CA PHE A 297 7.25 12.07 -7.12
C PHE A 297 6.54 10.87 -7.76
N CYS A 298 5.40 10.44 -7.23
CA CYS A 298 4.52 9.48 -7.91
C CYS A 298 4.04 10.03 -9.26
N MET A 299 3.57 11.28 -9.31
CA MET A 299 3.13 11.93 -10.54
C MET A 299 4.25 12.07 -11.57
N GLU A 300 5.48 12.36 -11.15
CA GLU A 300 6.65 12.37 -12.01
C GLU A 300 6.94 11.00 -12.63
N ALA A 301 6.81 9.92 -11.85
CA ALA A 301 6.95 8.55 -12.34
C ALA A 301 5.83 8.17 -13.33
N LEU A 302 4.58 8.53 -13.03
CA LEU A 302 3.44 8.31 -13.93
C LEU A 302 3.60 9.03 -15.28
N LEU A 303 4.27 10.19 -15.27
CA LEU A 303 4.55 11.01 -16.45
C LEU A 303 5.86 10.61 -17.18
N ASP A 304 6.52 9.52 -16.76
CA ASP A 304 7.83 9.03 -17.24
C ASP A 304 8.93 10.10 -17.23
N ASN A 305 8.96 10.94 -16.19
CA ASN A 305 10.09 11.82 -15.94
C ASN A 305 11.32 11.02 -15.52
N ASP A 306 12.51 11.58 -15.74
CA ASP A 306 13.73 11.01 -15.16
C ASP A 306 13.64 11.03 -13.63
N GLY A 307 13.97 9.90 -13.02
CA GLY A 307 13.89 9.72 -11.58
C GLY A 307 15.12 10.25 -10.84
N PRO A 308 14.97 10.56 -9.54
CA PRO A 308 16.11 10.85 -8.68
C PRO A 308 17.00 9.60 -8.54
N GLU A 309 18.30 9.79 -8.47
CA GLU A 309 19.21 8.73 -8.03
C GLU A 309 18.95 8.45 -6.56
N ILE A 310 18.74 7.17 -6.23
CA ILE A 310 18.64 6.71 -4.84
C ILE A 310 19.73 5.70 -4.54
N GLN A 311 20.34 5.83 -3.37
CA GLN A 311 21.26 4.84 -2.87
C GLN A 311 20.48 3.81 -2.06
N LEU A 312 20.17 2.68 -2.68
CA LEU A 312 19.58 1.54 -1.97
C LEU A 312 20.65 0.87 -1.12
N GLY A 313 20.31 0.65 0.15
CA GLY A 313 21.10 -0.09 1.12
C GLY A 313 20.64 -1.54 1.23
N PHE A 314 21.17 -2.24 2.25
CA PHE A 314 20.70 -3.57 2.59
C PHE A 314 19.38 -3.49 3.34
N CYS A 315 18.43 -4.32 2.92
CA CYS A 315 17.19 -4.51 3.65
C CYS A 315 17.46 -5.07 5.05
N SER A 316 16.73 -4.59 6.04
CA SER A 316 16.84 -5.11 7.41
C SER A 316 16.44 -6.60 7.51
N PRO A 317 17.03 -7.37 8.44
CA PRO A 317 16.64 -8.77 8.64
C PRO A 317 15.15 -8.95 8.99
N GLY A 318 14.57 -8.01 9.73
CA GLY A 318 13.15 -8.03 10.11
C GLY A 318 12.23 -7.92 8.89
N PHE A 319 12.52 -6.97 7.99
CA PHE A 319 11.80 -6.85 6.72
C PHE A 319 11.97 -8.10 5.86
N LEU A 320 13.20 -8.60 5.70
CA LEU A 320 13.47 -9.78 4.88
C LEU A 320 12.74 -11.02 5.40
N TYR A 321 12.58 -11.16 6.72
CA TYR A 321 11.79 -12.23 7.29
C TYR A 321 10.32 -12.16 6.85
N SER A 322 9.70 -10.98 6.95
CA SER A 322 8.32 -10.75 6.53
C SER A 322 8.12 -10.98 5.03
N LEU A 323 8.98 -10.39 4.19
CA LEU A 323 8.92 -10.52 2.74
C LEU A 323 9.04 -11.98 2.31
N HIS A 324 10.02 -12.73 2.82
CA HIS A 324 10.19 -14.12 2.44
C HIS A 324 9.11 -15.04 2.96
N ASN A 325 8.56 -14.80 4.15
CA ASN A 325 7.42 -15.58 4.61
C ASN A 325 6.23 -15.43 3.67
N SER A 326 5.94 -14.21 3.21
CA SER A 326 4.90 -13.96 2.22
C SER A 326 5.19 -14.65 0.89
N ILE A 327 6.42 -14.51 0.37
CA ILE A 327 6.86 -15.20 -0.86
C ILE A 327 6.68 -16.72 -0.73
N LEU A 328 7.13 -17.32 0.37
CA LEU A 328 7.04 -18.77 0.59
C LEU A 328 5.58 -19.24 0.76
N HIS A 329 4.76 -18.44 1.42
CA HIS A 329 3.34 -18.75 1.62
C HIS A 329 2.61 -18.80 0.26
N HIS A 330 2.83 -17.80 -0.60
CA HIS A 330 2.14 -17.69 -1.89
C HIS A 330 2.88 -18.32 -3.08
N ALA A 331 4.08 -18.88 -2.88
CA ALA A 331 4.87 -19.52 -3.94
C ALA A 331 4.08 -20.56 -4.75
N HIS A 332 3.20 -21.31 -4.09
CA HIS A 332 2.38 -22.34 -4.75
C HIS A 332 1.36 -21.79 -5.77
N GLU A 333 0.98 -20.51 -5.64
CA GLU A 333 0.07 -19.82 -6.58
C GLU A 333 0.82 -19.10 -7.71
N PHE A 334 2.07 -18.67 -7.47
CA PHE A 334 2.81 -17.77 -8.35
C PHE A 334 4.18 -18.36 -8.75
N PRO A 335 4.33 -18.87 -9.99
CA PRO A 335 5.57 -19.49 -10.45
C PRO A 335 6.85 -18.65 -10.29
N ASN A 336 6.78 -17.32 -10.45
CA ASN A 336 7.94 -16.44 -10.24
C ASN A 336 8.28 -16.30 -8.74
N LEU A 337 7.29 -16.33 -7.84
CA LEU A 337 7.54 -16.41 -6.40
C LEU A 337 8.10 -17.78 -6.01
N GLN A 338 7.61 -18.88 -6.61
CA GLN A 338 8.19 -20.21 -6.42
C GLN A 338 9.66 -20.25 -6.85
N LEU A 339 10.00 -19.65 -7.98
CA LEU A 339 11.38 -19.56 -8.43
C LEU A 339 12.25 -18.79 -7.41
N LEU A 340 11.76 -17.66 -6.91
CA LEU A 340 12.46 -16.90 -5.88
C LEU A 340 12.63 -17.70 -4.59
N ALA A 341 11.60 -18.42 -4.16
CA ALA A 341 11.64 -19.33 -3.01
C ALA A 341 12.69 -20.45 -3.20
N ASP A 342 12.72 -21.08 -4.37
CA ASP A 342 13.64 -22.18 -4.69
C ASP A 342 15.10 -21.69 -4.70
N VAL A 343 15.37 -20.53 -5.32
CA VAL A 343 16.70 -19.92 -5.34
C VAL A 343 17.15 -19.56 -3.92
N THR A 344 16.29 -18.89 -3.15
CA THR A 344 16.55 -18.54 -1.75
C THR A 344 16.84 -19.79 -0.91
N ARG A 345 16.07 -20.87 -1.09
CA ARG A 345 16.29 -22.14 -0.40
C ARG A 345 17.63 -22.78 -0.77
N SER A 346 17.96 -22.87 -2.05
CA SER A 346 19.22 -23.45 -2.54
C SER A 346 20.43 -22.70 -1.99
N ILE A 347 20.38 -21.37 -2.00
CA ILE A 347 21.43 -20.54 -1.42
C ILE A 347 21.56 -20.78 0.09
N ARG A 348 20.46 -20.80 0.85
CA ARG A 348 20.51 -21.06 2.29
C ARG A 348 21.18 -22.40 2.63
N ILE A 349 20.87 -23.45 1.85
CA ILE A 349 21.52 -24.76 1.98
C ILE A 349 23.02 -24.65 1.71
N LEU A 350 23.41 -24.00 0.60
CA LEU A 350 24.81 -23.85 0.21
C LEU A 350 25.66 -23.15 1.28
N TYR A 351 25.09 -22.15 1.94
CA TYR A 351 25.78 -21.35 2.96
C TYR A 351 25.47 -21.79 4.40
N SER A 352 24.87 -22.96 4.60
CA SER A 352 24.52 -23.50 5.93
C SER A 352 23.68 -22.54 6.80
N VAL A 353 22.86 -21.72 6.16
CA VAL A 353 21.90 -20.83 6.83
C VAL A 353 20.63 -21.61 7.09
N SER A 354 20.13 -21.60 8.33
CA SER A 354 18.91 -22.31 8.73
C SER A 354 17.73 -22.00 7.78
N PRO A 355 16.94 -22.99 7.31
CA PRO A 355 15.77 -22.73 6.48
C PRO A 355 14.82 -21.75 7.16
N ILE A 356 14.18 -20.87 6.38
CA ILE A 356 13.04 -20.09 6.88
C ILE A 356 11.94 -21.10 7.17
N LYS A 357 11.58 -21.25 8.45
CA LYS A 357 10.40 -22.02 8.80
C LYS A 357 9.22 -21.15 8.40
N VAL A 358 8.52 -21.55 7.33
CA VAL A 358 7.18 -21.02 7.08
C VAL A 358 6.41 -21.28 8.36
N CYS A 359 6.09 -20.22 9.10
CA CYS A 359 5.09 -20.34 10.14
C CYS A 359 3.79 -20.66 9.40
N SER A 360 3.49 -21.95 9.22
CA SER A 360 2.10 -22.37 9.20
C SER A 360 1.56 -21.80 10.51
N LEU A 361 0.76 -20.75 10.42
CA LEU A 361 0.08 -20.18 11.57
C LEU A 361 -0.90 -21.23 12.07
N ASP A 362 -0.37 -22.22 12.77
CA ASP A 362 -1.12 -23.02 13.72
C ASP A 362 -1.32 -22.07 14.90
N PHE A 363 -2.28 -21.17 14.74
CA PHE A 363 -2.61 -20.09 15.69
C PHE A 363 -2.86 -20.62 17.10
N ASN A 364 -3.16 -21.92 17.23
CA ASN A 364 -3.32 -22.60 18.52
C ASN A 364 -2.01 -22.88 19.27
N LEU A 365 -0.84 -22.95 18.60
CA LEU A 365 0.41 -23.37 19.24
C LEU A 365 1.31 -22.21 19.69
N LEU A 366 1.26 -21.06 19.00
CA LEU A 366 2.04 -19.87 19.37
C LEU A 366 1.43 -19.11 20.57
N PHE A 367 0.15 -19.34 20.88
CA PHE A 367 -0.51 -18.74 22.04
C PHE A 367 -0.10 -19.34 23.40
N PHE A 368 0.62 -20.47 23.44
CA PHE A 368 0.84 -21.22 24.69
C PHE A 368 2.29 -21.50 25.07
N LYS A 369 3.31 -20.97 24.37
CA LYS A 369 4.70 -21.35 24.68
C LYS A 369 5.75 -20.26 24.79
N ALA A 370 5.40 -18.98 24.71
CA ALA A 370 6.37 -17.90 24.90
C ALA A 370 5.83 -16.63 25.61
N LEU A 371 4.69 -16.72 26.29
CA LEU A 371 4.15 -15.66 27.16
C LEU A 371 3.50 -16.29 28.41
N ASP A 372 4.22 -17.21 29.05
CA ASP A 372 3.97 -17.50 30.47
C ASP A 372 4.81 -16.51 31.28
N ASP A 373 4.15 -15.81 32.17
CA ASP A 373 4.62 -14.76 33.08
C ASP A 373 4.69 -13.33 32.48
N GLU A 374 3.59 -12.59 32.70
CA GLU A 374 3.43 -11.12 32.66
C GLU A 374 2.77 -10.41 31.47
N CYS A 375 2.32 -11.09 30.41
CA CYS A 375 1.35 -10.51 29.47
C CYS A 375 -0.05 -11.02 29.76
N GLN A 376 -0.79 -10.29 30.60
CA GLN A 376 -2.24 -10.44 30.68
C GLN A 376 -2.84 -10.06 29.33
N PHE A 377 -3.12 -11.09 28.52
CA PHE A 377 -3.97 -11.00 27.36
C PHE A 377 -5.31 -10.38 27.75
N CYS A 378 -5.51 -9.11 27.42
CA CYS A 378 -6.85 -8.65 27.10
C CYS A 378 -7.24 -9.34 25.80
N LYS A 379 -7.84 -10.54 25.93
CA LYS A 379 -8.95 -10.90 25.06
C LYS A 379 -9.90 -9.71 25.13
N ILE A 380 -9.85 -8.81 24.15
CA ILE A 380 -10.96 -7.90 23.91
C ILE A 380 -12.14 -8.84 23.65
N SER A 381 -13.01 -8.93 24.65
CA SER A 381 -14.12 -9.85 24.65
C SER A 381 -14.92 -9.62 23.36
N LYS A 382 -15.46 -10.69 22.77
CA LYS A 382 -16.42 -10.59 21.64
C LYS A 382 -17.67 -9.73 21.98
N ASP A 383 -17.79 -9.28 23.23
CA ASP A 383 -18.93 -8.59 23.81
C ASP A 383 -18.61 -7.13 24.23
N GLN A 384 -17.42 -6.60 23.93
CA GLN A 384 -17.10 -5.19 24.13
C GLN A 384 -16.85 -4.51 22.78
N CYS A 385 -17.86 -3.77 22.29
CA CYS A 385 -17.60 -2.60 21.46
C CYS A 385 -16.84 -1.60 22.33
N GLU A 386 -15.51 -1.70 22.39
CA GLU A 386 -14.70 -0.56 22.80
C GLU A 386 -14.87 0.49 21.70
N VAL A 387 -15.77 1.43 21.98
CA VAL A 387 -15.97 2.63 21.17
C VAL A 387 -14.63 3.38 21.14
N TYR A 388 -14.04 3.49 19.95
CA TYR A 388 -12.83 4.28 19.77
C TYR A 388 -13.14 5.74 20.15
N ALA A 389 -12.32 6.34 21.01
CA ALA A 389 -12.61 7.67 21.52
C ALA A 389 -12.54 8.68 20.37
N THR A 390 -13.60 9.45 20.13
CA THR A 390 -13.60 10.44 19.05
C THR A 390 -12.96 11.77 19.46
N ARG A 391 -12.55 11.93 20.72
CA ARG A 391 -12.01 13.18 21.29
C ARG A 391 -10.68 12.95 22.00
N GLY A 392 -9.73 13.84 21.74
CA GLY A 392 -8.51 13.99 22.55
C GLY A 392 -7.54 12.83 22.41
N LEU A 393 -7.65 12.08 21.32
CA LEU A 393 -6.67 11.07 20.93
C LEU A 393 -5.42 11.74 20.35
N TYR A 394 -5.65 12.74 19.51
CA TYR A 394 -4.56 13.44 18.85
C TYR A 394 -4.09 14.61 19.69
N SER A 395 -2.77 14.72 19.78
CA SER A 395 -2.10 15.82 20.46
C SER A 395 -1.36 16.65 19.44
N PRO A 396 -1.20 17.97 19.67
CA PRO A 396 -0.33 18.77 18.83
C PRO A 396 1.08 18.18 18.86
N GLN A 397 1.64 17.96 17.67
CA GLN A 397 3.06 17.65 17.52
C GLN A 397 3.90 18.76 18.13
N GLU A 398 5.05 18.40 18.73
CA GLU A 398 6.01 19.41 19.15
C GLU A 398 6.49 20.18 17.91
N GLU A 399 6.22 21.49 17.89
CA GLU A 399 6.49 22.36 16.74
C GLU A 399 7.95 22.26 16.28
N SER A 400 8.89 22.10 17.22
CA SER A 400 10.31 21.91 16.93
C SER A 400 10.63 20.59 16.23
N LEU A 401 9.93 19.51 16.54
CA LEU A 401 10.11 18.22 15.87
C LEU A 401 9.58 18.29 14.44
N SER A 402 8.37 18.85 14.26
CA SER A 402 7.75 19.05 12.94
C SER A 402 8.63 19.93 12.04
N GLN A 403 9.10 21.07 12.54
CA GLN A 403 10.01 21.96 11.79
C GLN A 403 11.35 21.30 11.43
N ASN A 404 11.89 20.45 12.32
CA ASN A 404 13.11 19.71 12.04
C ASN A 404 12.88 18.67 10.92
N CYS A 405 11.81 17.88 11.00
CA CYS A 405 11.41 16.94 9.95
C CYS A 405 11.22 17.66 8.61
N GLN A 406 10.56 18.82 8.60
CA GLN A 406 10.39 19.64 7.40
C GLN A 406 11.72 20.07 6.80
N HIS A 407 12.65 20.56 7.64
CA HIS A 407 13.97 21.00 7.18
C HIS A 407 14.79 19.82 6.63
N GLN A 408 14.76 18.67 7.31
CA GLN A 408 15.46 17.46 6.87
C GLN A 408 14.87 16.91 5.57
N LEU A 409 13.54 16.91 5.43
CA LEU A 409 12.86 16.51 4.20
C LEU A 409 13.23 17.43 3.03
N GLN A 410 13.27 18.74 3.26
CA GLN A 410 13.73 19.70 2.25
C GLN A 410 15.17 19.43 1.83
N GLN A 411 16.07 19.19 2.79
CA GLN A 411 17.46 18.81 2.49
C GLN A 411 17.55 17.51 1.70
N ILE A 412 16.75 16.50 2.03
CA ILE A 412 16.69 15.23 1.28
C ILE A 412 16.35 15.52 -0.19
N VAL A 413 15.30 16.29 -0.44
CA VAL A 413 14.84 16.62 -1.80
C VAL A 413 15.84 17.48 -2.56
N GLU A 414 16.42 18.49 -1.92
CA GLU A 414 17.42 19.38 -2.53
C GLU A 414 18.73 18.66 -2.89
N ASN A 415 19.04 17.56 -2.22
CA ASN A 415 20.23 16.75 -2.49
C ASN A 415 20.03 15.68 -3.57
N TYR A 416 18.83 15.52 -4.13
CA TYR A 416 18.62 14.55 -5.20
C TYR A 416 19.37 14.95 -6.47
N THR A 417 20.09 13.98 -7.02
CA THR A 417 20.72 14.06 -8.34
C THR A 417 19.85 13.34 -9.36
N TYR A 418 19.87 13.82 -10.60
CA TYR A 418 19.12 13.23 -11.71
C TYR A 418 20.10 12.94 -12.83
N THR A 419 20.22 11.67 -13.25
CA THR A 419 21.02 11.28 -14.41
C THR A 419 20.11 11.01 -15.61
N SER A 420 20.44 11.63 -16.75
CA SER A 420 19.76 11.36 -18.02
C SER A 420 20.06 9.93 -18.47
N LYS A 421 19.03 9.14 -18.78
CA LYS A 421 19.07 7.74 -19.26
C LYS A 421 20.31 7.43 -20.14
N THR A 422 21.38 6.88 -19.57
CA THR A 422 22.51 6.30 -20.34
C THR A 422 23.15 5.05 -19.74
N GLU A 423 22.50 4.29 -18.86
CA GLU A 423 22.93 2.89 -18.64
C GLU A 423 21.73 1.94 -18.51
N PRO A 424 21.75 0.79 -19.21
CA PRO A 424 20.73 -0.22 -19.04
C PRO A 424 20.88 -0.86 -17.66
N MET A 425 19.82 -0.84 -16.85
CA MET A 425 19.72 -1.71 -15.70
C MET A 425 19.87 -3.16 -16.17
N LEU A 426 20.84 -3.88 -15.62
CA LEU A 426 21.06 -5.31 -15.84
C LEU A 426 19.82 -6.09 -15.36
N PRO A 427 19.03 -6.71 -16.25
CA PRO A 427 17.95 -7.56 -15.80
C PRO A 427 18.55 -8.84 -15.18
N LEU A 428 18.10 -9.18 -13.97
CA LEU A 428 18.28 -10.51 -13.40
C LEU A 428 17.42 -11.49 -14.22
N VAL A 429 18.02 -12.17 -15.19
CA VAL A 429 17.37 -13.21 -15.99
C VAL A 429 17.78 -14.58 -15.45
N PHE A 430 16.87 -15.24 -14.71
CA PHE A 430 17.04 -16.63 -14.31
C PHE A 430 16.55 -17.55 -15.42
N VAL A 431 17.45 -18.28 -16.08
CA VAL A 431 17.10 -19.22 -17.15
C VAL A 431 16.96 -20.63 -16.60
N LYS A 432 15.75 -21.20 -16.65
CA LYS A 432 15.50 -22.61 -16.33
C LYS A 432 15.95 -23.49 -17.50
N LYS A 433 17.03 -24.26 -17.34
CA LYS A 433 17.47 -25.24 -18.34
C LYS A 433 16.76 -26.58 -18.09
N ILE A 434 15.89 -26.99 -19.00
CA ILE A 434 15.21 -28.28 -18.94
C ILE A 434 16.17 -29.35 -19.48
N SER A 435 16.55 -30.32 -18.64
CA SER A 435 17.35 -31.47 -19.11
C SER A 435 16.47 -32.45 -19.91
N GLU A 436 17.02 -33.06 -20.96
CA GLU A 436 16.30 -33.99 -21.84
C GLU A 436 15.96 -35.34 -21.16
N ASN A 437 16.41 -35.57 -19.92
CA ASN A 437 16.13 -36.80 -19.17
C ASN A 437 15.02 -36.58 -18.13
N ARG A 438 13.84 -37.14 -18.42
CA ARG A 438 12.59 -37.05 -17.64
C ARG A 438 12.59 -37.68 -16.23
N GLN A 439 13.73 -37.82 -15.54
CA GLN A 439 13.78 -38.52 -14.24
C GLN A 439 14.66 -37.90 -13.14
N LEU A 440 15.11 -36.65 -13.25
CA LEU A 440 15.81 -35.98 -12.15
C LEU A 440 15.16 -34.63 -11.85
N GLU A 441 15.06 -34.30 -10.55
CA GLU A 441 14.65 -32.99 -10.06
C GLU A 441 15.47 -31.88 -10.73
N PRO A 442 14.90 -30.68 -10.95
CA PRO A 442 15.59 -29.59 -11.64
C PRO A 442 16.87 -29.20 -10.88
N GLU A 443 18.02 -29.54 -11.45
CA GLU A 443 19.33 -29.13 -10.95
C GLU A 443 19.62 -27.70 -11.45
N ILE A 444 19.52 -26.71 -10.57
CA ILE A 444 19.96 -25.33 -10.85
C ILE A 444 21.48 -25.32 -10.71
N GLN A 445 22.21 -25.46 -11.83
CA GLN A 445 23.66 -25.22 -11.85
C GLN A 445 23.95 -23.73 -12.03
N MET A 446 24.66 -23.16 -11.06
CA MET A 446 25.18 -21.79 -11.13
C MET A 446 26.62 -21.84 -11.63
N GLU A 447 26.86 -21.50 -12.90
CA GLU A 447 28.22 -21.24 -13.39
C GLU A 447 28.63 -19.81 -12.99
N MET A 448 29.78 -19.69 -12.33
CA MET A 448 30.21 -18.44 -11.70
C MET A 448 31.42 -17.86 -12.44
N ASP A 449 31.27 -16.65 -12.99
CA ASP A 449 32.39 -15.75 -13.23
C ASP A 449 32.42 -14.64 -12.15
N ASP A 450 33.55 -13.96 -12.00
CA ASP A 450 33.77 -12.92 -10.98
C ASP A 450 32.80 -11.72 -11.08
N SER A 451 32.21 -11.46 -12.24
CA SER A 451 31.20 -10.40 -12.45
C SER A 451 29.80 -10.81 -11.97
N HIS A 452 29.46 -12.10 -12.03
CA HIS A 452 28.21 -12.65 -11.50
C HIS A 452 28.23 -12.80 -9.97
N TYR A 453 29.42 -12.90 -9.35
CA TYR A 453 29.57 -13.02 -7.89
C TYR A 453 28.97 -11.83 -7.13
N LYS A 454 29.17 -10.60 -7.61
CA LYS A 454 28.62 -9.38 -6.97
C LYS A 454 27.10 -9.29 -7.10
N ILE A 455 26.54 -9.75 -8.23
CA ILE A 455 25.09 -9.81 -8.46
C ILE A 455 24.45 -10.85 -7.54
N ILE A 456 25.08 -12.02 -7.39
CA ILE A 456 24.63 -13.06 -6.46
C ILE A 456 24.77 -12.57 -5.02
N ILE A 457 25.86 -11.92 -4.63
CA ILE A 457 26.00 -11.34 -3.29
C ILE A 457 24.91 -10.29 -3.01
N ASN A 458 24.63 -9.39 -3.95
CA ASN A 458 23.57 -8.41 -3.81
C ASN A 458 22.20 -9.11 -3.68
N PHE A 459 21.91 -10.10 -4.54
CA PHE A 459 20.72 -10.94 -4.43
C PHE A 459 20.65 -11.68 -3.08
N MET A 460 21.76 -12.24 -2.60
CA MET A 460 21.86 -12.94 -1.33
C MET A 460 21.67 -12.02 -0.13
N GLN A 461 22.16 -10.79 -0.20
CA GLN A 461 22.00 -9.80 0.85
C GLN A 461 20.57 -9.24 0.86
N LEU A 462 19.96 -9.10 -0.33
CA LEU A 462 18.56 -8.73 -0.52
C LEU A 462 17.59 -9.89 -0.20
N HIS A 463 18.00 -11.15 -0.23
CA HIS A 463 17.07 -12.31 -0.10
C HIS A 463 17.41 -13.35 0.96
N VAL A 464 18.57 -13.27 1.60
CA VAL A 464 19.01 -14.35 2.50
C VAL A 464 19.44 -13.82 3.86
N GLY A 465 19.70 -12.52 4.00
CA GLY A 465 20.05 -11.87 5.26
C GLY A 465 21.40 -12.34 5.82
N THR A 466 22.34 -12.67 4.93
CA THR A 466 23.70 -13.08 5.34
C THR A 466 24.62 -11.86 5.42
N TYR A 467 25.15 -11.58 6.61
CA TYR A 467 26.28 -10.69 6.77
C TYR A 467 27.52 -11.41 6.24
N PHE A 468 27.98 -11.02 5.05
CA PHE A 468 29.32 -11.36 4.60
C PHE A 468 30.30 -10.46 5.35
N VAL A 469 31.16 -11.05 6.18
CA VAL A 469 32.30 -10.38 6.81
C VAL A 469 33.49 -10.45 5.87
#